data_AF-A0A663DUL1-F1
#
_entry.id   AF-A0A663DUL1-F1
#
_cell.length_a   1.000
_cell.length_b   1.000
_cell.length_c   1.000
_cell.angle_alpha   90.00
_cell.angle_beta   90.00
_cell.angle_gamma   90.00
#
_symmetry.space_group_name_H-M   'P 1'
#
loop_
_entity.id
_entity.type
_entity.pdbx_description
1 polymer ?
#
loop_
_entity_poly.entity_id
_entity_poly.type
_entity_poly.pdbx_seq_one_letter_code
_entity_poly.pdbx_strand_id
1 'polypeptide(L)'
;NHLGWKRPLRSWSPTVNLTLPAPLLNHVPKRHIYILLNTCRDGDSIHGDFQDVAIVQGKARAHKRNDACVSSVWVLLSPCGVLPSQDEIQEVKNEGNLELLFNSLDKMVEEAKNQEEPAWRPSGIPEEDIRSAMVPYLLKHRSYLRKILKEKEEENRKVAESVLAGRNRIGELQQLIQARKHAWQAISKEQRELIMTFKEPQ
;
A
#
# COMPACT_ATOMS: atom_id res chain seq x y z
N ASN A 1 10.22 27.13 -35.63
CA ASN A 1 9.99 28.02 -34.48
C ASN A 1 10.20 27.26 -33.18
N HIS A 2 11.32 27.59 -32.51
CA HIS A 2 11.66 27.46 -31.09
C HIS A 2 11.56 26.08 -30.41
N LEU A 3 12.65 25.33 -30.17
CA LEU A 3 13.82 25.52 -29.27
C LEU A 3 13.58 25.19 -27.79
N GLY A 4 14.32 24.16 -27.32
CA GLY A 4 14.84 23.99 -25.95
C GLY A 4 13.85 23.38 -24.94
N TRP A 5 14.21 22.46 -24.05
CA TRP A 5 15.49 22.23 -23.39
C TRP A 5 15.64 20.74 -23.02
N LYS A 6 16.68 20.08 -23.55
CA LYS A 6 17.23 18.85 -22.95
C LYS A 6 18.33 19.27 -21.96
N ARG A 7 18.25 18.81 -20.70
CA ARG A 7 19.43 18.76 -19.81
C ARG A 7 19.88 17.30 -19.65
N PRO A 8 21.19 17.02 -19.73
CA PRO A 8 21.73 15.69 -19.48
C PRO A 8 21.80 15.42 -17.97
N LEU A 9 21.31 14.25 -17.56
CA LEU A 9 21.50 13.70 -16.22
C LEU A 9 22.99 13.39 -16.02
N ARG A 10 23.64 14.11 -15.10
CA ARG A 10 24.96 13.76 -14.60
C ARG A 10 24.85 12.41 -13.89
N SER A 11 25.59 11.44 -14.39
CA SER A 11 25.92 10.21 -13.68
C SER A 11 26.70 10.56 -12.41
N TRP A 12 26.10 10.33 -11.26
CA TRP A 12 26.81 10.23 -9.99
C TRP A 12 26.79 8.77 -9.57
N SER A 13 27.88 8.07 -9.86
CA SER A 13 28.25 6.88 -9.11
C SER A 13 28.91 7.33 -7.81
N PRO A 14 28.59 6.68 -6.69
CA PRO A 14 29.64 6.36 -5.74
C PRO A 14 29.60 4.88 -5.43
N THR A 15 30.59 4.17 -5.96
CA THR A 15 31.07 2.94 -5.36
C THR A 15 31.77 3.32 -4.06
N VAL A 16 31.10 3.12 -2.92
CA VAL A 16 31.77 3.05 -1.61
C VAL A 16 31.17 1.88 -0.85
N ASN A 17 31.83 0.74 -0.96
CA ASN A 17 31.70 -0.32 0.02
C ASN A 17 32.33 0.17 1.33
N LEU A 18 31.51 0.35 2.36
CA LEU A 18 31.98 0.43 3.74
C LEU A 18 31.14 -0.53 4.58
N THR A 19 31.65 -1.76 4.66
CA THR A 19 31.36 -2.73 5.70
C THR A 19 31.86 -2.15 7.03
N LEU A 20 30.97 -1.81 7.96
CA LEU A 20 31.28 -1.64 9.39
C LEU A 20 29.98 -1.89 10.20
N PRO A 21 30.07 -2.53 11.38
CA PRO A 21 28.92 -3.07 12.08
C PRO A 21 28.15 -1.98 12.83
N ALA A 22 26.82 -2.11 12.83
CA ALA A 22 25.91 -1.23 13.55
C ALA A 22 26.08 -1.37 15.08
N PRO A 23 26.31 -0.28 15.83
CA PRO A 23 26.08 -0.30 17.26
C PRO A 23 24.58 -0.09 17.54
N LEU A 24 24.07 -0.90 18.45
CA LEU A 24 22.73 -0.84 19.02
C LEU A 24 22.45 0.57 19.57
N LEU A 25 21.75 1.41 18.83
CA LEU A 25 21.25 2.69 19.34
C LEU A 25 19.87 2.46 19.96
N ASN A 26 19.88 2.23 21.27
CA ASN A 26 18.68 2.19 22.09
C ASN A 26 17.93 3.54 21.98
N HIS A 27 16.62 3.42 21.72
CA HIS A 27 15.54 4.37 21.97
C HIS A 27 15.93 5.79 22.41
N VAL A 28 15.93 6.75 21.48
CA VAL A 28 15.96 8.18 21.80
C VAL A 28 14.53 8.75 21.72
N PRO A 29 13.92 9.24 22.82
CA PRO A 29 12.60 9.88 22.78
C PRO A 29 12.64 11.22 22.02
N LYS A 30 11.76 11.41 21.04
CA LYS A 30 11.81 12.50 20.05
C LYS A 30 11.14 13.82 20.50
N ARG A 31 11.45 14.28 21.71
CA ARG A 31 11.45 15.73 22.00
C ARG A 31 12.71 16.43 21.45
N HIS A 32 13.61 15.67 20.83
CA HIS A 32 14.94 16.12 20.45
C HIS A 32 15.02 17.08 19.26
N ILE A 33 14.06 17.15 18.32
CA ILE A 33 14.18 18.11 17.20
C ILE A 33 14.02 19.55 17.70
N TYR A 34 13.04 19.79 18.57
CA TYR A 34 12.81 21.10 19.16
C TYR A 34 13.85 21.45 20.23
N ILE A 35 14.34 20.45 20.98
CA ILE A 35 15.47 20.65 21.88
C ILE A 35 16.73 20.98 21.07
N LEU A 36 17.04 20.28 19.97
CA LEU A 36 18.23 20.54 19.15
C LEU A 36 18.23 21.93 18.51
N LEU A 37 17.10 22.40 17.98
CA LEU A 37 16.99 23.76 17.43
C LEU A 37 17.16 24.85 18.50
N ASN A 38 16.62 24.62 19.70
CA ASN A 38 16.79 25.54 20.83
C ASN A 38 18.19 25.43 21.47
N THR A 39 18.80 24.25 21.54
CA THR A 39 20.16 24.06 22.06
C THR A 39 21.25 24.48 21.07
N CYS A 40 20.98 24.47 19.76
CA CYS A 40 21.86 25.14 18.79
C CYS A 40 21.85 26.65 19.02
N ARG A 41 20.69 27.25 19.31
CA ARG A 41 20.59 28.65 19.70
C ARG A 41 21.28 28.95 21.05
N ASP A 42 21.10 28.09 22.05
CA ASP A 42 21.78 28.24 23.35
C ASP A 42 23.28 27.95 23.25
N GLY A 43 23.71 27.06 22.35
CA GLY A 43 25.11 26.73 22.06
C GLY A 43 25.84 27.78 21.22
N ASP A 44 25.14 28.44 20.28
CA ASP A 44 25.67 29.55 19.49
C ASP A 44 25.71 30.85 20.29
N SER A 45 24.84 31.01 21.31
CA SER A 45 24.91 32.13 22.25
C SER A 45 26.15 32.11 23.15
N ILE A 46 26.87 30.99 23.24
CA ILE A 46 28.11 30.83 24.04
C ILE A 46 29.38 31.11 23.20
N HIS A 47 29.25 31.48 21.93
CA HIS A 47 30.40 31.80 21.06
C HIS A 47 30.51 33.27 20.64
N GLY A 48 29.69 34.13 21.24
CA GLY A 48 29.80 35.58 21.09
C GLY A 48 30.03 36.25 22.44
N ASP A 49 31.16 35.96 23.09
CA ASP A 49 31.57 36.73 24.27
C ASP A 49 31.73 38.21 23.89
N PHE A 50 31.29 39.11 24.77
CA PHE A 50 31.42 40.57 24.62
C PHE A 50 32.86 41.02 24.30
N GLN A 51 33.85 40.19 24.63
CA GLN A 51 35.26 40.41 24.34
C GLN A 51 35.63 40.26 22.86
N ASP A 52 34.96 39.41 22.07
CA ASP A 52 35.32 39.19 20.66
C ASP A 52 34.85 40.32 19.73
N VAL A 53 33.74 40.98 20.06
CA VAL A 53 33.28 42.17 19.32
C VAL A 53 34.13 43.40 19.64
N ALA A 54 34.71 43.49 20.84
CA ALA A 54 35.63 44.57 21.21
C ALA A 54 36.94 44.52 20.39
N ILE A 55 37.41 43.33 20.00
CA ILE A 55 38.64 43.15 19.21
C ILE A 55 38.48 43.68 17.78
N VAL A 56 37.29 43.53 17.17
CA VAL A 56 37.02 44.03 15.81
C VAL A 56 36.86 45.55 15.78
N GLN A 57 36.31 46.17 16.83
CA GLN A 57 36.19 47.63 16.94
C GLN A 57 37.47 48.33 17.44
N GLY A 58 38.46 47.58 17.95
CA GLY A 58 39.74 48.09 18.45
C GLY A 58 40.63 48.81 17.42
N LYS A 59 40.25 48.88 16.14
CA LYS A 59 40.94 49.68 15.11
C LYS A 59 40.32 51.06 14.86
N ALA A 60 39.17 51.39 15.43
CA ALA A 60 38.61 52.75 15.39
C ALA A 60 39.07 53.53 16.63
N ARG A 61 40.14 54.34 16.48
CA ARG A 61 40.65 55.17 17.58
C ARG A 61 39.63 56.24 17.98
N ALA A 62 39.60 56.47 19.30
CA ALA A 62 39.10 57.64 20.02
C ALA A 62 37.59 57.70 20.25
N HIS A 63 37.13 57.37 21.46
CA HIS A 63 36.88 58.38 22.50
C HIS A 63 36.47 57.67 23.80
N LYS A 64 37.17 58.00 24.90
CA LYS A 64 36.93 57.48 26.24
C LYS A 64 35.74 58.24 26.85
N ARG A 65 34.52 57.90 26.46
CA ARG A 65 33.25 58.34 27.07
C ARG A 65 32.10 57.54 26.42
N ASN A 66 31.34 56.83 27.25
CA ASN A 66 30.07 56.14 26.95
C ASN A 66 30.12 54.61 26.80
N ASP A 67 30.55 53.92 27.85
CA ASP A 67 30.32 52.46 28.01
C ASP A 67 28.81 52.11 28.00
N ALA A 68 27.94 53.06 28.38
CA ALA A 68 26.48 52.90 28.31
C ALA A 68 25.92 52.88 26.88
N CYS A 69 26.62 53.49 25.90
CA CYS A 69 26.14 53.60 24.52
C CYS A 69 26.50 52.35 23.70
N VAL A 70 27.64 51.71 24.01
CA VAL A 70 28.06 50.45 23.37
C VAL A 70 27.19 49.27 23.86
N SER A 71 26.83 49.26 25.15
CA SER A 71 25.91 48.27 25.72
C SER A 71 24.52 48.34 25.10
N SER A 72 23.99 49.54 24.86
CA SER A 72 22.68 49.74 24.22
C SER A 72 22.68 49.44 22.72
N VAL A 73 23.81 49.64 22.03
CA VAL A 73 23.98 49.25 20.61
C VAL A 73 24.09 47.74 20.45
N TRP A 74 24.72 47.03 21.38
CA TRP A 74 24.76 45.56 21.39
C TRP A 74 23.36 44.95 21.54
N VAL A 75 22.53 45.48 22.44
CA VAL A 75 21.12 45.06 22.59
C VAL A 75 20.30 45.30 21.31
N LEU A 76 20.64 46.33 20.53
CA LEU A 76 19.99 46.65 19.26
C LEU A 76 20.53 45.84 18.06
N LEU A 77 21.74 45.28 18.14
CA LEU A 77 22.37 44.47 17.09
C LEU A 77 22.34 42.96 17.35
N SER A 78 22.12 42.52 18.58
CA SER A 78 21.92 41.11 18.94
C SER A 78 20.78 40.40 18.20
N PRO A 79 19.71 41.05 17.68
CA PRO A 79 18.69 40.32 16.92
C PRO A 79 19.01 40.11 15.44
N CYS A 80 20.02 40.76 14.86
CA CYS A 80 20.21 40.76 13.40
C CYS A 80 21.18 39.69 12.86
N GLY A 81 21.54 38.67 13.66
CA GLY A 81 22.47 37.61 13.28
C GLY A 81 21.84 36.21 13.21
N VAL A 82 21.25 35.87 12.06
CA VAL A 82 21.19 34.52 11.44
C VAL A 82 20.71 33.33 12.30
N LEU A 83 19.74 33.51 13.19
CA LEU A 83 18.95 32.39 13.74
C LEU A 83 17.49 32.56 13.36
N PRO A 84 16.80 31.52 12.86
CA PRO A 84 15.41 31.66 12.51
C PRO A 84 14.63 32.09 13.76
N SER A 85 13.84 33.16 13.60
CA SER A 85 13.05 33.71 14.70
C SER A 85 12.09 32.62 15.21
N GLN A 86 11.72 32.62 16.50
CA GLN A 86 10.72 31.67 17.00
C GLN A 86 9.43 31.71 16.18
N ASP A 87 9.11 32.89 15.65
CA ASP A 87 8.00 33.13 14.74
C ASP A 87 8.19 32.40 13.40
N GLU A 88 9.38 32.41 12.80
CA GLU A 88 9.67 31.66 11.55
C GLU A 88 9.60 30.15 11.78
N ILE A 89 10.08 29.66 12.93
CA ILE A 89 9.99 28.24 13.29
C ILE A 89 8.52 27.85 13.53
N GLN A 90 7.75 28.72 14.17
CA GLN A 90 6.33 28.47 14.41
C GLN A 90 5.52 28.58 13.12
N GLU A 91 5.89 29.48 12.20
CA GLU A 91 5.31 29.60 10.87
C GLU A 91 5.57 28.32 10.07
N VAL A 92 6.81 27.84 9.98
CA VAL A 92 7.13 26.55 9.31
C VAL A 92 6.40 25.36 9.94
N LYS A 93 6.24 25.35 11.28
CA LYS A 93 5.45 24.32 11.97
C LYS A 93 3.97 24.37 11.57
N ASN A 94 3.41 25.56 11.49
CA ASN A 94 2.01 25.78 11.17
C ASN A 94 1.74 25.50 9.67
N GLU A 95 2.60 26.00 8.77
CA GLU A 95 2.54 25.76 7.32
C GLU A 95 2.64 24.28 6.97
N GLY A 96 3.60 23.57 7.59
CA GLY A 96 3.82 22.15 7.38
C GLY A 96 2.89 21.25 8.20
N ASN A 97 2.02 21.82 9.04
CA ASN A 97 1.18 21.08 9.99
C ASN A 97 1.97 20.01 10.78
N LEU A 98 3.19 20.36 11.18
CA LEU A 98 4.19 19.41 11.65
C LEU A 98 3.80 18.74 12.97
N GLU A 99 3.03 19.43 13.80
CA GLU A 99 2.54 18.88 15.07
C GLU A 99 1.64 17.67 14.83
N LEU A 100 0.67 17.77 13.91
CA LEU A 100 -0.20 16.64 13.56
C LEU A 100 0.59 15.52 12.87
N LEU A 101 1.53 15.86 11.99
CA LEU A 101 2.37 14.87 11.30
C LEU A 101 3.24 14.08 12.27
N PHE A 102 3.93 14.75 13.20
CA PHE A 102 4.77 14.09 14.20
C PHE A 102 3.94 13.26 15.18
N ASN A 103 2.78 13.75 15.60
CA ASN A 103 1.86 12.96 16.43
C ASN A 103 1.40 11.67 15.72
N SER A 104 1.11 11.75 14.42
CA SER A 104 0.77 10.56 13.61
C SER A 104 1.95 9.61 13.44
N LEU A 105 3.17 10.14 13.27
CA LEU A 105 4.38 9.34 13.15
C LEU A 105 4.69 8.60 14.46
N ASP A 106 4.57 9.28 15.60
CA ASP A 106 4.76 8.67 16.92
C ASP A 106 3.75 7.53 17.13
N LYS A 107 2.47 7.73 16.75
CA LYS A 107 1.46 6.66 16.79
C LYS A 107 1.87 5.43 15.96
N MET A 108 2.36 5.63 14.74
CA MET A 108 2.81 4.53 13.88
C MET A 108 4.04 3.80 14.46
N VAL A 109 4.98 4.54 15.07
CA VAL A 109 6.14 3.95 15.73
C VAL A 109 5.70 3.09 16.91
N GLU A 110 4.78 3.58 17.74
CA GLU A 110 4.22 2.82 18.87
C GLU A 110 3.51 1.54 18.41
N GLU A 111 2.69 1.61 17.35
CA GLU A 111 1.99 0.45 16.77
C GLU A 111 2.96 -0.60 16.20
N ALA A 112 4.09 -0.16 15.64
CA ALA A 112 5.08 -1.02 15.00
C ALA A 112 6.14 -1.60 15.96
N LYS A 113 6.16 -1.23 17.25
CA LYS A 113 7.17 -1.70 18.23
C LYS A 113 7.29 -3.21 18.35
N ASN A 114 6.19 -3.93 18.11
CA ASN A 114 6.13 -5.39 18.22
C ASN A 114 6.45 -6.12 16.90
N GLN A 115 6.78 -5.40 15.83
CA GLN A 115 7.16 -6.00 14.55
C GLN A 115 8.68 -6.16 14.50
N GLU A 116 9.15 -7.42 14.59
CA GLU A 116 10.59 -7.76 14.50
C GLU A 116 11.10 -7.78 13.05
N GLU A 117 10.19 -7.93 12.08
CA GLU A 117 10.55 -7.98 10.66
C GLU A 117 10.90 -6.58 10.12
N PRO A 118 11.91 -6.48 9.24
CA PRO A 118 12.24 -5.22 8.60
C PRO A 118 11.05 -4.73 7.75
N ALA A 119 10.61 -3.51 8.04
CA ALA A 119 9.50 -2.89 7.30
C ALA A 119 9.82 -2.79 5.80
N TRP A 120 8.80 -2.99 4.96
CA TRP A 120 8.92 -2.89 3.51
C TRP A 120 9.52 -1.54 3.07
N ARG A 121 10.32 -1.58 2.01
CA ARG A 121 10.91 -0.41 1.35
C ARG A 121 10.70 -0.54 -0.16
N PRO A 122 10.42 0.57 -0.87
CA PRO A 122 10.39 0.55 -2.33
C PRO A 122 11.70 0.01 -2.88
N SER A 123 11.59 -0.98 -3.77
CA SER A 123 12.74 -1.58 -4.46
C SER A 123 13.41 -0.62 -5.45
N GLY A 124 12.66 0.40 -5.88
CA GLY A 124 13.05 1.28 -6.99
C GLY A 124 12.62 0.74 -8.35
N ILE A 125 11.92 -0.40 -8.39
CA ILE A 125 11.34 -1.00 -9.58
C ILE A 125 9.81 -0.87 -9.49
N PRO A 126 9.18 0.03 -10.26
CA PRO A 126 7.75 0.32 -10.15
C PRO A 126 6.86 -0.92 -10.32
N GLU A 127 7.22 -1.84 -11.22
CA GLU A 127 6.44 -3.06 -11.49
C GLU A 127 6.40 -4.01 -10.27
N GLU A 128 7.47 -4.05 -9.49
CA GLU A 128 7.55 -4.89 -8.28
C GLU A 128 6.83 -4.24 -7.11
N ASP A 129 7.01 -2.93 -6.94
CA ASP A 129 6.39 -2.17 -5.85
C ASP A 129 4.86 -2.14 -6.00
N ILE A 130 4.35 -1.97 -7.23
CA ILE A 130 2.90 -2.02 -7.51
C ILE A 130 2.34 -3.43 -7.32
N ARG A 131 3.11 -4.47 -7.68
CA ARG A 131 2.67 -5.86 -7.50
C ARG A 131 2.38 -6.16 -6.04
N SER A 132 3.25 -5.73 -5.13
CA SER A 132 3.06 -5.89 -3.68
C SER A 132 1.71 -5.31 -3.22
N ALA A 133 1.38 -4.10 -3.68
CA ALA A 133 0.11 -3.45 -3.36
C ALA A 133 -1.12 -4.13 -4.01
N MET A 134 -0.99 -4.66 -5.24
CA MET A 134 -2.10 -5.23 -5.99
C MET A 134 -2.43 -6.69 -5.62
N VAL A 135 -1.43 -7.48 -5.21
CA VAL A 135 -1.57 -8.91 -4.92
C VAL A 135 -2.72 -9.24 -3.96
N PRO A 136 -2.91 -8.52 -2.83
CA PRO A 136 -4.02 -8.80 -1.91
C PRO A 136 -5.40 -8.74 -2.57
N TYR A 137 -5.62 -7.74 -3.44
CA TYR A 137 -6.89 -7.58 -4.16
C TYR A 137 -7.11 -8.71 -5.17
N LEU A 138 -6.07 -9.06 -5.93
CA LEU A 138 -6.14 -10.16 -6.91
C LEU A 138 -6.37 -11.51 -6.24
N LEU A 139 -5.77 -11.76 -5.07
CA LEU A 139 -5.99 -12.98 -4.30
C LEU A 139 -7.43 -13.07 -3.77
N LYS A 140 -8.00 -11.95 -3.29
CA LYS A 140 -9.42 -11.87 -2.89
C LYS A 140 -10.35 -12.15 -4.06
N HIS A 141 -10.05 -11.60 -5.24
CA HIS A 141 -10.86 -11.84 -6.43
C HIS A 141 -10.77 -13.30 -6.88
N ARG A 142 -9.56 -13.88 -6.87
CA ARG A 142 -9.34 -15.30 -7.21
C ARG A 142 -10.11 -16.25 -6.29
N SER A 143 -10.10 -16.01 -4.98
CA SER A 143 -10.82 -16.87 -4.03
C SER A 143 -12.34 -16.79 -4.23
N TYR A 144 -12.86 -15.60 -4.48
CA TYR A 144 -14.27 -15.38 -4.81
C TYR A 144 -14.70 -16.14 -6.08
N LEU A 145 -13.95 -15.98 -7.18
CA LEU A 145 -14.26 -16.68 -8.43
C LEU A 145 -14.22 -18.20 -8.28
N ARG A 146 -13.24 -18.73 -7.55
CA ARG A 146 -13.15 -20.18 -7.26
C ARG A 146 -14.36 -20.69 -6.49
N LYS A 147 -14.86 -19.91 -5.53
CA LYS A 147 -16.07 -20.27 -4.78
C LYS A 147 -17.27 -20.38 -5.71
N ILE A 148 -17.50 -19.36 -6.54
CA ILE A 148 -18.62 -19.33 -7.48
C ILE A 148 -18.52 -20.48 -8.50
N LEU A 149 -17.32 -20.72 -9.03
CA LEU A 149 -17.11 -21.80 -9.98
C LEU A 149 -17.50 -23.15 -9.36
N LYS A 150 -17.05 -23.43 -8.15
CA LYS A 150 -17.37 -24.67 -7.43
C LYS A 150 -18.88 -24.81 -7.17
N GLU A 151 -19.56 -23.73 -6.80
CA GLU A 151 -21.02 -23.71 -6.62
C GLU A 151 -21.73 -24.06 -7.93
N LYS A 152 -21.30 -23.46 -9.05
CA LYS A 152 -21.88 -23.72 -10.37
C LYS A 152 -21.61 -25.12 -10.88
N GLU A 153 -20.42 -25.65 -10.65
CA GLU A 153 -20.07 -27.04 -11.00
C GLU A 153 -20.92 -28.04 -10.21
N GLU A 154 -21.17 -27.78 -8.93
CA GLU A 154 -22.02 -28.61 -8.08
C GLU A 154 -23.48 -28.61 -8.55
N GLU A 155 -24.03 -27.42 -8.83
CA GLU A 155 -25.37 -27.26 -9.41
C GLU A 155 -25.48 -28.02 -10.74
N ASN A 156 -24.52 -27.85 -11.63
CA ASN A 156 -24.50 -28.51 -12.92
C ASN A 156 -24.42 -30.04 -12.78
N ARG A 157 -23.64 -30.54 -11.82
CA ARG A 157 -23.56 -32.00 -11.57
C ARG A 157 -24.91 -32.57 -11.16
N LYS A 158 -25.61 -31.91 -10.23
CA LYS A 158 -26.96 -32.33 -9.80
C LYS A 158 -27.96 -32.31 -10.95
N VAL A 159 -27.91 -31.26 -11.78
CA VAL A 159 -28.77 -31.17 -12.97
C VAL A 159 -28.45 -32.27 -13.98
N ALA A 160 -27.17 -32.55 -14.22
CA ALA A 160 -26.75 -33.61 -15.12
C ALA A 160 -27.23 -35.00 -14.64
N GLU A 161 -27.13 -35.28 -13.34
CA GLU A 161 -27.66 -36.51 -12.73
C GLU A 161 -29.17 -36.62 -12.93
N SER A 162 -29.93 -35.54 -12.70
CA SER A 162 -31.38 -35.51 -12.93
C SER A 162 -31.75 -35.75 -14.40
N VAL A 163 -31.01 -35.17 -15.34
CA VAL A 163 -31.20 -35.39 -16.78
C VAL A 163 -30.93 -36.84 -17.16
N LEU A 164 -29.87 -37.44 -16.63
CA LEU A 164 -29.55 -38.86 -16.87
C LEU A 164 -30.65 -39.77 -16.30
N ALA A 165 -31.12 -39.52 -15.08
CA ALA A 165 -32.24 -40.26 -14.50
C ALA A 165 -33.52 -40.12 -15.34
N GLY A 166 -33.81 -38.91 -15.84
CA GLY A 166 -34.93 -38.66 -16.74
C GLY A 166 -34.80 -39.41 -18.07
N ARG A 167 -33.61 -39.44 -18.68
CA ARG A 167 -33.34 -40.19 -19.91
C ARG A 167 -33.53 -41.69 -19.72
N ASN A 168 -33.04 -42.25 -18.62
CA ASN A 168 -33.23 -43.66 -18.30
C ASN A 168 -34.72 -44.00 -18.16
N ARG A 169 -35.47 -43.14 -17.46
CA ARG A 169 -36.92 -43.32 -17.30
C ARG A 169 -37.66 -43.28 -18.64
N ILE A 170 -37.28 -42.37 -19.53
CA ILE A 170 -37.85 -42.32 -20.89
C ILE A 170 -37.53 -43.61 -21.65
N GLY A 171 -36.30 -44.12 -21.55
CA GLY A 171 -35.89 -45.40 -22.16
C GLY A 171 -36.73 -46.58 -21.69
N GLU A 172 -36.95 -46.71 -20.38
CA GLU A 172 -37.83 -47.74 -19.79
C GLU A 172 -39.26 -47.64 -20.33
N LEU A 173 -39.82 -46.43 -20.37
CA LEU A 173 -41.17 -46.21 -20.87
C LEU A 173 -41.29 -46.56 -22.36
N GLN A 174 -40.28 -46.23 -23.17
CA GLN A 174 -40.23 -46.60 -24.58
C GLN A 174 -40.24 -48.12 -24.75
N GLN A 175 -39.46 -48.86 -23.95
CA GLN A 175 -39.46 -50.32 -23.97
C GLN A 175 -40.82 -50.90 -23.59
N LEU A 176 -41.48 -50.37 -22.55
CA LEU A 176 -42.82 -50.81 -22.14
C LEU A 176 -43.87 -50.56 -23.23
N ILE A 177 -43.84 -49.39 -23.86
CA ILE A 177 -44.73 -49.05 -24.98
C ILE A 177 -44.52 -50.03 -26.13
N GLN A 178 -43.26 -50.34 -26.45
CA GLN A 178 -42.92 -51.24 -27.54
C GLN A 178 -43.33 -52.68 -27.24
N ALA A 179 -43.09 -53.17 -26.03
CA ALA A 179 -43.55 -54.50 -25.58
C ALA A 179 -45.08 -54.62 -25.68
N ARG A 180 -45.81 -53.61 -25.21
CA ARG A 180 -47.28 -53.59 -25.30
C ARG A 180 -47.74 -53.56 -26.75
N LYS A 181 -47.11 -52.76 -27.61
CA LYS A 181 -47.40 -52.73 -29.06
C LYS A 181 -47.22 -54.12 -29.68
N HIS A 182 -46.12 -54.81 -29.39
CA HIS A 182 -45.87 -56.15 -29.91
C HIS A 182 -46.90 -57.17 -29.40
N ALA A 183 -47.29 -57.11 -28.12
CA ALA A 183 -48.34 -57.98 -27.58
C ALA A 183 -49.69 -57.78 -28.31
N TRP A 184 -50.09 -56.53 -28.56
CA TRP A 184 -51.30 -56.24 -29.34
C TRP A 184 -51.22 -56.76 -30.77
N GLN A 185 -50.06 -56.63 -31.42
CA GLN A 185 -49.85 -57.17 -32.77
C GLN A 185 -49.96 -58.69 -32.82
N ALA A 186 -49.45 -59.39 -31.80
CA ALA A 186 -49.55 -60.85 -31.70
C ALA A 186 -51.02 -61.30 -31.58
N ILE A 187 -51.79 -60.68 -30.67
CA ILE A 187 -53.22 -60.97 -30.50
C ILE A 187 -53.99 -60.72 -31.80
N SER A 188 -53.71 -59.62 -32.51
CA SER A 188 -54.37 -59.32 -33.78
C SER A 188 -54.05 -60.34 -34.87
N LYS A 189 -52.84 -60.90 -34.87
CA LYS A 189 -52.41 -61.94 -35.80
C LYS A 189 -53.13 -63.27 -35.51
N GLU A 190 -53.19 -63.68 -34.25
CA GLU A 190 -53.96 -64.86 -33.81
C GLU A 190 -55.44 -64.73 -34.18
N GLN A 191 -56.05 -63.56 -33.96
CA GLN A 191 -57.43 -63.30 -34.37
C GLN A 191 -57.64 -63.47 -35.87
N ARG A 192 -56.72 -62.98 -36.72
CA ARG A 192 -56.80 -63.19 -38.18
C ARG A 192 -56.67 -64.65 -38.57
N GLU A 193 -55.74 -65.37 -37.96
CA GLU A 193 -55.54 -66.81 -38.21
C GLU A 193 -56.80 -67.59 -37.81
N LEU A 194 -57.40 -67.28 -36.67
CA LEU A 194 -58.67 -67.87 -36.22
C LEU A 194 -59.79 -67.62 -37.25
N ILE A 195 -59.96 -66.37 -37.71
CA ILE A 195 -60.98 -66.01 -38.70
C ILE A 195 -60.76 -66.78 -40.02
N MET A 196 -59.51 -66.98 -40.44
CA MET A 196 -59.20 -67.77 -41.64
C MET A 196 -59.56 -69.24 -41.48
N THR A 197 -59.45 -69.83 -40.28
CA THR A 197 -59.88 -71.23 -40.05
C THR A 197 -61.39 -71.40 -40.08
N PHE A 198 -62.16 -70.36 -39.75
CA PHE A 198 -63.63 -70.39 -39.78
C PHE A 198 -64.22 -70.00 -41.15
N LYS A 199 -63.41 -69.55 -42.11
CA LYS A 199 -63.86 -69.37 -43.49
C LYS A 199 -63.81 -70.71 -44.22
N GLU A 200 -64.97 -71.28 -44.51
CA GLU A 200 -65.10 -72.46 -45.38
C GLU A 200 -64.61 -72.16 -46.81
N PRO A 201 -63.91 -73.10 -47.46
CA PRO A 201 -63.62 -72.98 -48.89
C PRO A 201 -64.91 -73.14 -49.69
N GLN A 202 -65.16 -72.22 -50.61
CA GLN A 202 -66.16 -72.39 -51.67
C GLN A 202 -65.70 -73.41 -52.70
#